data_AF-A0A2N1N034-F1
#
_entry.id   AF-A0A2N1N034-F1
#
_cell.length_a   1.000
_cell.length_b   1.000
_cell.length_c   1.000
_cell.angle_alpha   90.00
_cell.angle_beta   90.00
_cell.angle_gamma   90.00
#
_symmetry.space_group_name_H-M   'P 1'
#
loop_
_entity.id
_entity.type
_entity.pdbx_description
1 polymer ?
#
loop_
_entity_poly.entity_id
_entity_poly.type
_entity_poly.pdbx_seq_one_letter_code
_entity_poly.pdbx_strand_id
1 'polypeptide(L)'
;MEGSSSQNGSSSSNTIPEIHDSVFPYKTVSHENYFNNSILLKLEEDGFTTPDEKAEELIKRLTNIKYLYALKLLFENLQNEFSPQILRDTLVALADPTPFDFYAKQSVTRLELHLRTWVTVLERICFSPIVLSKELRDKVYNSLSKFAEIHRKTTQVIEIGLDNNFRSKFNQFNKQSNNQDDQIITKKQIIP
;
A
#
# COMPACT_ATOMS: atom_id res chain seq x y z
N MET A 1 11.88 64.63 -29.40
CA MET A 1 10.74 64.85 -28.49
C MET A 1 10.01 63.52 -28.44
N GLU A 2 10.52 62.66 -27.57
CA GLU A 2 10.30 61.21 -27.62
C GLU A 2 9.19 60.80 -26.65
N GLY A 3 8.37 59.87 -27.12
CA GLY A 3 7.11 59.47 -26.50
C GLY A 3 7.29 58.77 -25.16
N SER A 4 6.42 59.13 -24.23
CA SER A 4 6.30 58.51 -22.91
C SER A 4 5.53 57.18 -23.03
N SER A 5 6.21 56.08 -22.70
CA SER A 5 5.61 54.78 -22.41
C SER A 5 5.92 54.44 -20.96
N SER A 6 4.91 54.45 -20.09
CA SER A 6 5.04 54.10 -18.68
C SER A 6 4.53 52.67 -18.48
N GLN A 7 5.46 51.72 -18.47
CA GLN A 7 5.21 50.31 -18.15
C GLN A 7 5.55 50.07 -16.68
N ASN A 8 4.59 50.22 -15.79
CA ASN A 8 4.71 49.82 -14.38
C ASN A 8 4.31 48.35 -14.24
N GLY A 9 5.28 47.45 -14.40
CA GLY A 9 5.18 46.07 -13.94
C GLY A 9 5.88 45.92 -12.60
N SER A 10 5.17 46.18 -11.49
CA SER A 10 5.68 45.91 -10.15
C SER A 10 5.73 44.41 -9.90
N SER A 11 6.94 43.86 -9.83
CA SER A 11 7.21 42.54 -9.27
C SER A 11 6.83 42.57 -7.78
N SER A 12 5.82 41.81 -7.40
CA SER A 12 5.53 41.51 -6.00
C SER A 12 5.69 40.01 -5.78
N SER A 13 6.86 39.66 -5.25
CA SER A 13 7.09 38.40 -4.56
C SER A 13 6.38 38.43 -3.20
N ASN A 14 6.07 37.23 -2.68
CA ASN A 14 5.53 36.88 -1.35
C ASN A 14 4.00 36.70 -1.36
N THR A 15 3.39 35.58 -0.95
CA THR A 15 3.82 34.48 -0.08
C THR A 15 2.95 33.25 -0.44
N ILE A 16 3.55 32.13 -0.82
CA ILE A 16 2.83 30.83 -0.81
C ILE A 16 2.74 30.42 0.66
N PRO A 17 1.57 30.06 1.21
CA PRO A 17 1.48 29.62 2.59
C PRO A 17 2.38 28.41 2.79
N GLU A 18 3.31 28.53 3.73
CA GLU A 18 4.08 27.43 4.32
C GLU A 18 3.10 26.29 4.63
N ILE A 19 3.15 25.25 3.81
CA ILE A 19 2.61 23.95 4.19
C ILE A 19 3.57 23.48 5.26
N HIS A 20 3.17 23.69 6.52
CA HIS A 20 3.85 23.15 7.67
C HIS A 20 4.21 21.70 7.39
N ASP A 21 5.51 21.49 7.32
CA ASP A 21 6.17 20.22 7.22
C ASP A 21 5.63 19.35 8.36
N SER A 22 4.59 18.55 8.08
CA SER A 22 4.18 17.47 8.97
C SER A 22 5.26 16.41 8.81
N VAL A 23 6.37 16.64 9.50
CA VAL A 23 7.52 15.76 9.60
C VAL A 23 7.04 14.46 10.25
N PHE A 24 6.49 13.57 9.43
CA PHE A 24 6.50 12.15 9.72
C PHE A 24 7.98 11.74 9.73
N PRO A 25 8.51 11.22 10.86
CA PRO A 25 9.94 10.98 10.97
C PRO A 25 10.28 9.64 10.31
N TYR A 26 10.28 9.58 8.97
CA TYR A 26 10.89 8.45 8.25
C TYR A 26 12.35 8.76 7.92
N LYS A 27 13.16 8.92 8.98
CA LYS A 27 14.61 8.80 8.87
C LYS A 27 15.06 7.44 9.44
N THR A 28 14.51 6.35 8.90
CA THR A 28 14.88 4.95 9.23
C THR A 28 15.66 4.24 8.11
N VAL A 29 15.96 4.95 7.01
CA VAL A 29 16.50 4.36 5.78
C VAL A 29 17.85 3.63 5.96
N SER A 30 18.69 3.98 6.93
CA SER A 30 20.00 3.34 7.09
C SER A 30 19.98 2.01 7.86
N HIS A 31 19.17 1.89 8.92
CA HIS A 31 19.12 0.67 9.73
C HIS A 31 18.21 -0.41 9.14
N GLU A 32 17.10 -0.05 8.49
CA GLU A 32 16.24 -1.02 7.80
C GLU A 32 16.94 -1.67 6.60
N ASN A 33 17.70 -0.89 5.82
CA ASN A 33 18.45 -1.42 4.66
C ASN A 33 19.48 -2.49 5.08
N TYR A 34 20.16 -2.30 6.21
CA TYR A 34 21.17 -3.26 6.70
C TYR A 34 20.53 -4.58 7.15
N PHE A 35 19.45 -4.51 7.95
CA PHE A 35 18.78 -5.72 8.43
C PHE A 35 18.04 -6.48 7.33
N ASN A 36 17.51 -5.80 6.32
CA ASN A 36 16.73 -6.49 5.29
C ASN A 36 17.61 -7.10 4.19
N ASN A 37 18.75 -6.49 3.88
CA ASN A 37 19.81 -7.17 3.11
C ASN A 37 20.28 -8.45 3.84
N SER A 38 20.28 -8.44 5.18
CA SER A 38 20.62 -9.65 5.94
C SER A 38 19.65 -10.82 5.73
N ILE A 39 18.37 -10.58 5.40
CA ILE A 39 17.41 -11.66 5.12
C ILE A 39 17.75 -12.31 3.79
N LEU A 40 18.01 -11.52 2.75
CA LEU A 40 18.39 -12.05 1.44
C LEU A 40 19.71 -12.83 1.50
N LEU A 41 20.68 -12.35 2.27
CA LEU A 41 21.95 -13.06 2.52
C LEU A 41 21.75 -14.35 3.31
N LYS A 42 20.91 -14.36 4.34
CA LYS A 42 20.58 -15.59 5.09
C LYS A 42 19.91 -16.64 4.22
N LEU A 43 19.03 -16.22 3.31
CA LEU A 43 18.43 -17.15 2.35
C LEU A 43 19.49 -17.78 1.44
N GLU A 44 20.53 -17.04 1.04
CA GLU A 44 21.66 -17.61 0.30
C GLU A 44 22.44 -18.62 1.14
N GLU A 45 22.73 -18.31 2.41
CA GLU A 45 23.39 -19.22 3.36
C GLU A 45 22.57 -20.51 3.59
N ASP A 46 21.23 -20.39 3.60
CA ASP A 46 20.29 -21.51 3.71
C ASP A 46 20.13 -22.31 2.40
N GLY A 47 20.80 -21.90 1.31
CA GLY A 47 20.84 -22.62 0.03
C GLY A 47 19.88 -22.11 -1.05
N PHE A 48 19.11 -21.04 -0.80
CA PHE A 48 18.26 -20.39 -1.80
C PHE A 48 19.09 -19.39 -2.60
N THR A 49 19.67 -19.86 -3.70
CA THR A 49 20.67 -19.08 -4.46
C THR A 49 20.04 -18.28 -5.59
N THR A 50 18.92 -18.73 -6.14
CA THR A 50 18.24 -18.06 -7.25
C THR A 50 17.21 -17.01 -6.76
N PRO A 51 16.90 -15.98 -7.59
CA PRO A 51 15.84 -15.03 -7.26
C PRO A 51 14.48 -15.69 -7.06
N ASP A 52 14.15 -16.71 -7.86
CA ASP A 52 12.90 -17.45 -7.78
C ASP A 52 12.75 -18.19 -6.44
N GLU A 53 13.78 -18.95 -6.03
CA GLU A 53 13.80 -19.66 -4.74
C GLU A 53 13.63 -18.72 -3.55
N LYS A 54 14.30 -17.56 -3.59
CA LYS A 54 14.16 -16.52 -2.55
C LYS A 54 12.74 -15.97 -2.52
N ALA A 55 12.16 -15.66 -3.68
CA ALA A 55 10.80 -15.16 -3.76
C ALA A 55 9.79 -16.17 -3.18
N GLU A 56 9.91 -17.45 -3.52
CA GLU A 56 9.06 -18.51 -2.98
C GLU A 56 9.09 -18.58 -1.46
N GLU A 57 10.27 -18.47 -0.84
CA GLU A 57 10.38 -18.50 0.62
C GLU A 57 9.83 -17.23 1.28
N LEU A 58 10.06 -16.06 0.67
CA LEU A 58 9.57 -14.77 1.19
C LEU A 58 8.04 -14.67 1.12
N ILE A 59 7.40 -15.19 0.06
CA ILE A 59 5.94 -15.17 -0.12
C ILE A 59 5.20 -15.94 1.00
N LYS A 60 5.83 -16.95 1.60
CA LYS A 60 5.24 -17.69 2.73
C LYS A 60 5.11 -16.84 4.01
N ARG A 61 5.77 -15.68 4.07
CA ARG A 61 5.91 -14.86 5.30
C ARG A 61 5.53 -13.39 5.11
N LEU A 62 4.68 -13.07 4.13
CA LEU A 62 4.24 -11.69 3.80
C LEU A 62 3.54 -10.95 4.95
N THR A 63 3.04 -11.66 5.97
CA THR A 63 2.48 -11.04 7.18
C THR A 63 3.54 -10.25 7.96
N ASN A 64 4.81 -10.67 7.88
CA ASN A 64 5.92 -10.00 8.54
C ASN A 64 6.52 -8.92 7.63
N ILE A 65 6.51 -7.68 8.14
CA ILE A 65 6.96 -6.49 7.41
C ILE A 65 8.42 -6.60 6.90
N LYS A 66 9.30 -7.30 7.62
CA LYS A 66 10.71 -7.47 7.21
C LYS A 66 10.84 -8.35 5.96
N TYR A 67 10.05 -9.42 5.89
CA TYR A 67 10.02 -10.32 4.74
C TYR A 67 9.37 -9.66 3.53
N LEU A 68 8.30 -8.89 3.75
CA LEU A 68 7.67 -8.09 2.71
C LEU A 68 8.65 -7.04 2.13
N TYR A 69 9.44 -6.39 2.98
CA TYR A 69 10.46 -5.46 2.53
C TYR A 69 11.59 -6.16 1.76
N ALA A 70 12.08 -7.31 2.24
CA ALA A 70 13.09 -8.10 1.53
C ALA A 70 12.58 -8.54 0.16
N LEU A 71 11.29 -8.91 0.05
CA LEU A 71 10.64 -9.25 -1.22
C LEU A 71 10.63 -8.05 -2.17
N LYS A 72 10.27 -6.86 -1.66
CA LYS A 72 10.33 -5.62 -2.45
C LYS A 72 11.73 -5.39 -3.01
N LEU A 73 12.77 -5.45 -2.18
CA LEU A 73 14.15 -5.29 -2.62
C LEU A 73 14.55 -6.32 -3.69
N LEU A 74 14.11 -7.56 -3.50
CA LEU A 74 14.39 -8.65 -4.44
C LEU A 74 13.83 -8.34 -5.84
N PHE A 75 12.60 -7.82 -5.91
CA PHE A 75 11.94 -7.46 -7.18
C PHE A 75 12.38 -6.10 -7.76
N GLU A 76 12.85 -5.15 -6.94
CA GLU A 76 13.39 -3.87 -7.40
C GLU A 76 14.74 -4.02 -8.10
N ASN A 77 15.51 -5.06 -7.78
CA ASN A 77 16.76 -5.34 -8.46
C ASN A 77 16.50 -5.85 -9.88
N LEU A 78 16.69 -4.99 -10.87
CA LEU A 78 16.48 -5.30 -12.29
C LEU A 78 17.43 -6.39 -12.84
N GLN A 79 18.54 -6.69 -12.15
CA GLN A 79 19.43 -7.80 -12.52
C GLN A 79 18.82 -9.16 -12.17
N ASN A 80 17.84 -9.21 -11.28
CA ASN A 80 17.16 -10.45 -10.92
C ASN A 80 16.13 -10.80 -11.99
N GLU A 81 16.37 -11.88 -12.71
CA GLU A 81 15.37 -12.48 -13.60
C GLU A 81 14.46 -13.41 -12.81
N PHE A 82 13.16 -13.34 -13.10
CA PHE A 82 12.14 -14.16 -12.46
C PHE A 82 11.40 -14.97 -13.51
N SER A 83 11.06 -16.21 -13.16
CA SER A 83 10.19 -16.99 -14.04
C SER A 83 8.76 -16.42 -14.06
N PRO A 84 8.00 -16.67 -15.15
CA PRO A 84 6.60 -16.27 -15.22
C PRO A 84 5.74 -16.81 -14.08
N GLN A 85 6.05 -18.02 -13.61
CA GLN A 85 5.32 -18.66 -12.53
C GLN A 85 5.52 -17.89 -11.22
N ILE A 86 6.75 -17.49 -10.89
CA ILE A 86 7.04 -16.70 -9.70
C ILE A 86 6.40 -15.32 -9.75
N LEU A 87 6.45 -14.63 -10.89
CA LEU A 87 5.77 -13.34 -11.05
C LEU A 87 4.26 -13.46 -10.81
N ARG A 88 3.64 -14.50 -11.38
CA ARG A 88 2.21 -14.80 -11.20
C ARG A 88 1.88 -15.13 -9.75
N ASP A 89 2.63 -16.03 -9.12
CA ASP A 89 2.36 -16.49 -7.75
C ASP A 89 2.57 -15.39 -6.72
N THR A 90 3.62 -14.57 -6.90
CA THR A 90 3.85 -13.37 -6.09
C THR A 90 2.70 -12.37 -6.24
N LEU A 91 2.26 -12.11 -7.48
CA LEU A 91 1.14 -11.21 -7.74
C LEU A 91 -0.14 -11.69 -7.06
N VAL A 92 -0.42 -12.99 -7.11
CA VAL A 92 -1.58 -13.61 -6.46
C VAL A 92 -1.49 -13.48 -4.94
N ALA A 93 -0.33 -13.77 -4.35
CA ALA A 93 -0.14 -13.69 -2.90
C ALA A 93 -0.28 -12.26 -2.38
N LEU A 94 0.23 -11.27 -3.13
CA LEU A 94 0.07 -9.85 -2.78
C LEU A 94 -1.35 -9.31 -3.08
N ALA A 95 -2.12 -9.97 -3.93
CA ALA A 95 -3.52 -9.60 -4.14
C ALA A 95 -4.43 -10.04 -2.97
N ASP A 96 -3.98 -10.93 -2.07
CA ASP A 96 -4.78 -11.38 -0.94
C ASP A 96 -4.92 -10.29 0.14
N PRO A 97 -6.15 -9.79 0.41
CA PRO A 97 -6.38 -8.80 1.46
C PRO A 97 -6.53 -9.42 2.86
N THR A 98 -6.63 -10.75 2.98
CA THR A 98 -6.90 -11.46 4.24
C THR A 98 -5.97 -11.06 5.39
N PRO A 99 -4.66 -10.84 5.17
CA PRO A 99 -3.73 -10.40 6.23
C PRO A 99 -3.98 -9.01 6.84
N PHE A 100 -5.03 -8.30 6.42
CA PHE A 100 -5.38 -6.95 6.88
C PHE A 100 -6.70 -6.92 7.67
N ASP A 101 -6.98 -7.99 8.42
CA ASP A 101 -8.18 -8.17 9.25
C ASP A 101 -8.11 -7.48 10.63
N PHE A 102 -6.99 -6.82 10.95
CA PHE A 102 -6.81 -6.09 12.21
C PHE A 102 -6.19 -4.69 12.02
N TYR A 103 -6.48 -3.82 12.99
CA TYR A 103 -6.01 -2.43 13.02
C TYR A 103 -5.03 -2.22 14.18
N ALA A 104 -3.78 -1.95 13.85
CA ALA A 104 -2.71 -1.61 14.76
C ALA A 104 -2.00 -0.34 14.29
N LYS A 105 -1.17 0.25 15.16
CA LYS A 105 -0.41 1.48 14.86
C LYS A 105 0.40 1.38 13.56
N GLN A 106 0.91 0.19 13.24
CA GLN A 106 1.72 -0.07 12.05
C GLN A 106 0.91 -0.54 10.83
N SER A 107 -0.42 -0.67 10.92
CA SER A 107 -1.25 -1.21 9.83
C SER A 107 -1.17 -0.36 8.56
N VAL A 108 -1.14 0.97 8.68
CA VAL A 108 -1.00 1.88 7.52
C VAL A 108 0.35 1.70 6.85
N THR A 109 1.44 1.74 7.63
CA THR A 109 2.80 1.56 7.12
C THR A 109 2.98 0.19 6.45
N ARG A 110 2.41 -0.86 7.03
CA ARG A 110 2.44 -2.20 6.42
C ARG A 110 1.62 -2.25 5.12
N LEU A 111 0.43 -1.66 5.10
CA LEU A 111 -0.43 -1.60 3.90
C LEU A 111 0.25 -0.84 2.76
N GLU A 112 0.85 0.31 3.07
CA GLU A 112 1.63 1.11 2.14
C GLU A 112 2.79 0.31 1.54
N LEU A 113 3.59 -0.37 2.37
CA LEU A 113 4.67 -1.24 1.89
C LEU A 113 4.16 -2.38 1.02
N HIS A 114 3.02 -2.99 1.40
CA HIS A 114 2.39 -4.08 0.65
C HIS A 114 1.97 -3.63 -0.73
N LEU A 115 1.29 -2.48 -0.83
CA LEU A 115 0.90 -1.89 -2.11
C LEU A 115 2.10 -1.51 -2.97
N ARG A 116 3.17 -0.94 -2.38
CA ARG A 116 4.40 -0.67 -3.14
C ARG A 116 5.04 -1.94 -3.69
N THR A 117 5.12 -2.98 -2.88
CA THR A 117 5.66 -4.29 -3.31
C THR A 117 4.81 -4.87 -4.44
N TRP A 118 3.48 -4.75 -4.33
CA TRP A 118 2.56 -5.21 -5.36
C TRP A 118 2.71 -4.47 -6.69
N VAL A 119 2.91 -3.14 -6.63
CA VAL A 119 3.21 -2.31 -7.81
C VAL A 119 4.55 -2.71 -8.44
N THR A 120 5.61 -2.94 -7.65
CA THR A 120 6.91 -3.39 -8.18
C THR A 120 6.78 -4.72 -8.94
N VAL A 121 6.00 -5.68 -8.44
CA VAL A 121 5.74 -6.95 -9.14
C VAL A 121 4.96 -6.73 -10.42
N LEU A 122 3.95 -5.85 -10.42
CA LEU A 122 3.21 -5.47 -11.63
C LEU A 122 4.12 -4.82 -12.68
N GLU A 123 5.03 -3.93 -12.28
CA GLU A 123 6.02 -3.33 -13.18
C GLU A 123 6.90 -4.41 -13.81
N ARG A 124 7.42 -5.36 -13.03
CA ARG A 124 8.21 -6.49 -13.54
C ARG A 124 7.43 -7.31 -14.56
N ILE A 125 6.13 -7.55 -14.34
CA ILE A 125 5.25 -8.21 -15.30
C ILE A 125 5.09 -7.39 -16.58
N CYS A 126 4.85 -6.07 -16.47
CA CYS A 126 4.69 -5.18 -17.62
C CYS A 126 5.91 -5.15 -18.55
N PHE A 127 7.11 -5.35 -18.00
CA PHE A 127 8.36 -5.41 -18.76
C PHE A 127 8.81 -6.85 -19.10
N SER A 128 8.01 -7.86 -18.77
CA SER A 128 8.29 -9.26 -19.08
C SER A 128 7.39 -9.75 -20.22
N PRO A 129 7.83 -10.74 -21.02
CA PRO A 129 7.03 -11.33 -22.11
C PRO A 129 5.95 -12.28 -21.57
N ILE A 130 5.07 -11.79 -20.69
CA ILE A 130 4.03 -12.55 -20.00
C ILE A 130 2.68 -11.90 -20.25
N VAL A 131 1.66 -12.72 -20.53
CA VAL A 131 0.28 -12.26 -20.67
C VAL A 131 -0.56 -12.81 -19.53
N LEU A 132 -1.08 -11.92 -18.69
CA LEU A 132 -1.99 -12.31 -17.61
C LEU A 132 -3.35 -12.72 -18.18
N SER A 133 -3.93 -13.81 -17.66
CA SER A 133 -5.28 -14.22 -18.03
C SER A 133 -6.31 -13.17 -17.60
N LYS A 134 -7.47 -13.12 -18.27
CA LYS A 134 -8.56 -12.22 -17.89
C LYS A 134 -8.97 -12.42 -16.42
N GLU A 135 -9.12 -13.67 -16.01
CA GLU A 135 -9.49 -14.02 -14.63
C GLU A 135 -8.51 -13.46 -13.60
N LEU A 136 -7.19 -13.57 -13.86
CA LEU A 136 -6.18 -13.05 -12.94
C LEU A 136 -6.21 -11.52 -12.89
N ARG A 137 -6.37 -10.85 -14.03
CA ARG A 137 -6.53 -9.38 -14.06
C ARG A 137 -7.75 -8.94 -13.27
N ASP A 138 -8.90 -9.59 -13.46
CA ASP A 138 -10.14 -9.26 -12.74
C ASP A 138 -9.97 -9.46 -11.22
N LYS A 139 -9.26 -10.50 -10.78
CA LYS A 139 -8.91 -10.71 -9.37
C LYS A 139 -8.02 -9.60 -8.81
N VAL A 140 -7.00 -9.18 -9.57
CA VAL A 140 -6.11 -8.06 -9.19
C VAL A 140 -6.91 -6.77 -9.06
N TYR A 141 -7.76 -6.43 -10.02
CA TYR A 141 -8.62 -5.24 -9.96
C TYR A 141 -9.58 -5.27 -8.76
N ASN A 142 -10.25 -6.39 -8.51
CA ASN A 142 -11.15 -6.52 -7.37
C ASN A 142 -10.43 -6.39 -6.02
N SER A 143 -9.18 -6.84 -5.96
CA SER A 143 -8.37 -6.73 -4.74
C SER A 143 -7.96 -5.28 -4.45
N LEU A 144 -7.72 -4.47 -5.49
CA LEU A 144 -7.46 -3.04 -5.34
C LEU A 144 -8.62 -2.30 -4.65
N SER A 145 -9.87 -2.62 -5.01
CA SER A 145 -11.05 -2.06 -4.34
C SER A 145 -11.08 -2.43 -2.85
N LYS A 146 -10.72 -3.67 -2.49
CA LYS A 146 -10.64 -4.11 -1.10
C LYS A 146 -9.53 -3.39 -0.33
N PHE A 147 -8.35 -3.20 -0.93
CA PHE A 147 -7.27 -2.44 -0.29
C PHE A 147 -7.63 -0.97 -0.06
N ALA A 148 -8.36 -0.35 -0.99
CA ALA A 148 -8.88 1.01 -0.79
C ALA A 148 -9.85 1.09 0.41
N GLU A 149 -10.71 0.08 0.58
CA GLU A 149 -11.60 -0.02 1.73
C GLU A 149 -10.82 -0.23 3.04
N ILE A 150 -9.82 -1.12 3.04
CA ILE A 150 -8.93 -1.36 4.19
C ILE A 150 -8.22 -0.07 4.59
N HIS A 151 -7.66 0.67 3.62
CA HIS A 151 -7.01 1.95 3.89
C HIS A 151 -7.98 2.91 4.58
N ARG A 152 -9.18 3.12 4.00
CA ARG A 152 -10.21 4.00 4.57
C ARG A 152 -10.58 3.61 6.00
N LYS A 153 -10.84 2.32 6.27
CA LYS A 153 -11.18 1.84 7.61
C LYS A 153 -10.02 2.02 8.59
N THR A 154 -8.80 1.73 8.16
CA THR A 154 -7.61 1.87 8.99
C THR A 154 -7.38 3.33 9.38
N THR A 155 -7.47 4.26 8.42
CA THR A 155 -7.37 5.70 8.66
C THR A 155 -8.42 6.17 9.65
N GLN A 156 -9.69 5.78 9.46
CA GLN A 156 -10.77 6.12 10.38
C GLN A 156 -10.53 5.59 11.80
N VAL A 157 -10.12 4.33 11.94
CA VAL A 157 -9.85 3.72 13.26
C VAL A 157 -8.68 4.42 13.95
N ILE A 158 -7.63 4.81 13.23
CA ILE A 158 -6.49 5.53 13.78
C ILE A 158 -6.87 6.95 14.18
N GLU A 159 -7.56 7.69 13.31
CA GLU A 159 -8.05 9.05 13.62
C GLU A 159 -9.01 9.05 14.83
N ILE A 160 -9.92 8.08 14.92
CA ILE A 160 -10.91 8.01 16.00
C ILE A 160 -10.31 7.45 17.30
N GLY A 161 -9.38 6.49 17.20
CA GLY A 161 -8.88 5.68 18.31
C GLY A 161 -7.53 6.07 18.89
N LEU A 162 -6.65 6.73 18.13
CA LEU A 162 -5.31 7.10 18.62
C LEU A 162 -5.34 8.35 19.51
N ASP A 163 -6.26 9.28 19.26
CA ASP A 163 -6.43 10.49 20.09
C ASP A 163 -7.16 10.23 21.41
N ASN A 164 -7.84 9.08 21.54
CA ASN A 164 -8.63 8.77 22.73
C ASN A 164 -8.54 7.27 23.07
N ASN A 165 -7.55 6.92 23.90
CA ASN A 165 -7.43 5.68 24.67
C ASN A 165 -8.26 4.49 24.11
N PHE A 166 -7.59 3.64 23.33
CA PHE A 166 -8.01 2.42 22.60
C PHE A 166 -9.11 1.51 23.18
N ARG A 167 -9.57 1.70 24.41
CA ARG A 167 -10.53 0.83 25.10
C ARG A 167 -12.00 1.25 24.98
N SER A 168 -12.29 2.52 24.77
CA SER A 168 -13.68 3.03 24.89
C SER A 168 -14.49 2.98 23.58
N LYS A 169 -13.86 3.18 22.41
CA LYS A 169 -14.58 3.44 21.13
C LYS A 169 -14.72 2.26 20.17
N PHE A 170 -14.03 1.13 20.40
CA PHE A 170 -14.14 -0.05 19.52
C PHE A 170 -15.58 -0.60 19.45
N ASN A 171 -16.32 -0.51 20.57
CA ASN A 171 -17.74 -0.91 20.65
C ASN A 171 -18.69 0.02 19.85
N GLN A 172 -18.27 1.24 19.51
CA GLN A 172 -19.07 2.20 18.74
C GLN A 172 -18.88 1.98 17.22
N PHE A 173 -17.68 1.61 16.79
CA PHE A 173 -17.36 1.33 15.39
C PHE A 173 -18.18 0.14 14.84
N ASN A 174 -18.27 -0.97 15.58
CA ASN A 174 -19.09 -2.13 15.20
C ASN A 174 -20.60 -1.85 15.18
N LYS A 175 -21.08 -0.81 15.89
CA LYS A 175 -22.49 -0.39 15.85
C LYS A 175 -22.82 0.40 14.58
N GLN A 176 -21.84 1.10 14.01
CA GLN A 176 -22.07 1.99 12.87
C GLN A 176 -22.06 1.23 11.53
N SER A 177 -21.34 0.10 11.44
CA SER A 177 -21.40 -0.80 10.29
C SER A 177 -22.75 -1.49 10.14
N ASN A 178 -23.41 -1.86 11.24
CA ASN A 178 -24.67 -2.62 11.20
C ASN A 178 -25.90 -1.75 10.89
N ASN A 179 -25.80 -0.43 11.05
CA ASN A 179 -26.95 0.48 10.86
C ASN A 179 -27.10 1.00 9.42
N GLN A 180 -26.17 0.70 8.50
CA GLN A 180 -26.29 1.09 7.09
C GLN A 180 -27.02 0.05 6.23
N ASP A 181 -27.14 -1.20 6.67
CA ASP A 181 -27.81 -2.27 5.92
C ASP A 181 -29.34 -2.27 6.11
N ASP A 182 -29.87 -1.60 7.14
CA ASP A 182 -31.30 -1.63 7.50
C ASP A 182 -32.16 -0.53 6.84
N GLN A 183 -31.59 0.34 5.98
CA GLN A 183 -32.33 1.50 5.42
C GLN A 183 -32.76 1.39 3.95
N ILE A 184 -32.74 0.19 3.34
CA ILE A 184 -33.23 -0.01 1.96
C ILE A 184 -34.41 -1.00 1.90
N ILE A 185 -35.36 -0.98 2.83
CA ILE A 185 -36.68 -1.59 2.59
C ILE A 185 -37.76 -0.79 3.34
N THR A 186 -38.41 0.16 2.66
CA THR A 186 -39.87 0.45 2.76
C THR A 186 -40.21 1.81 2.15
N LYS A 187 -40.41 1.87 0.83
CA LYS A 187 -41.39 2.80 0.22
C LYS A 187 -42.06 2.12 -0.98
N LYS A 188 -43.04 1.27 -0.70
CA LYS A 188 -44.04 0.82 -1.68
C LYS A 188 -45.44 1.07 -1.12
N GLN A 189 -46.22 1.80 -1.93
CA GLN A 189 -47.67 2.04 -1.90
C GLN A 189 -48.25 2.86 -0.73
N ILE A 190 -48.99 3.92 -1.07
CA ILE A 190 -50.46 3.98 -0.96
C ILE A 190 -50.95 5.06 -1.95
N ILE A 191 -51.88 4.67 -2.83
CA ILE A 191 -52.77 5.54 -3.60
C ILE A 191 -54.14 5.47 -2.90
N PRO A 192 -54.86 6.58 -2.81
CA PRO A 192 -56.27 6.57 -3.23
C PRO A 192 -56.55 7.61 -4.32
#